data_AF-A0A918X4D1-F1
#
_entry.id   AF-A0A918X4D1-F1
#
_cell.length_a   1.000
_cell.length_b   1.000
_cell.length_c   1.000
_cell.angle_alpha   90.00
_cell.angle_beta   90.00
_cell.angle_gamma   90.00
#
_symmetry.space_group_name_H-M   'P 1'
#
loop_
_entity.id
_entity.type
_entity.pdbx_description
1 polymer ?
#
loop_
_entity_poly.entity_id
_entity_poly.type
_entity_poly.pdbx_seq_one_letter_code
_entity_poly.pdbx_strand_id
1 'polypeptide(L)'
;MLPLTRLREPHLLPLWSLREDCVIRQSPAAPCDWRIDTPWGEARLGPIAPVVRRALERMTYGPVLLDNVLPGFTDGDVPTGQHVDHAALRAVLEKAGHAVVRTLAFPDGSRYVTVTPEWPRARLFSTGRPEPDAVHRLSRHVTLHDAADGRLLQAPSCAHRALLHTPRAERLIDCYAAPARLREVSALLGRPVPETALVVGLLEAAGLLVPVSGGAPPPERGTNA
;
A
#
# COMPACT_ATOMS: atom_id res chain seq x y z
N MET A 1 35.96 21.09 2.19
CA MET A 1 34.66 21.45 1.58
C MET A 1 34.16 20.20 0.84
N LEU A 2 33.27 19.42 1.44
CA LEU A 2 32.66 18.24 0.80
C LEU A 2 31.43 18.69 -0.01
N PRO A 3 31.18 18.15 -1.21
CA PRO A 3 30.03 18.56 -2.01
C PRO A 3 28.72 18.09 -1.38
N LEU A 4 27.86 19.06 -1.08
CA LEU A 4 26.44 18.90 -0.76
C LEU A 4 25.65 18.56 -2.03
N THR A 5 25.72 17.32 -2.49
CA THR A 5 24.76 16.85 -3.52
C THR A 5 24.65 15.32 -3.55
N ARG A 6 24.08 14.75 -2.47
CA ARG A 6 23.11 13.67 -2.67
C ARG A 6 21.74 14.33 -2.60
N LEU A 7 21.25 14.85 -3.71
CA LEU A 7 19.80 15.01 -3.85
C LEU A 7 19.26 13.59 -3.75
N ARG A 8 18.84 13.20 -2.54
CA ARG A 8 18.14 11.93 -2.33
C ARG A 8 16.94 11.99 -3.26
N GLU A 9 16.95 11.15 -4.29
CA GLU A 9 15.79 10.90 -5.13
C GLU A 9 14.57 10.70 -4.20
N PRO A 10 13.41 11.29 -4.54
CA PRO A 10 12.24 11.27 -3.67
C PRO A 10 11.60 9.88 -3.57
N HIS A 11 12.26 8.98 -2.85
CA HIS A 11 11.82 7.62 -2.60
C HIS A 11 10.55 7.60 -1.72
N LEU A 12 9.54 6.87 -2.18
CA LEU A 12 8.34 6.62 -1.40
C LEU A 12 8.62 5.55 -0.33
N LEU A 13 8.21 5.84 0.91
CA LEU A 13 8.31 4.94 2.05
C LEU A 13 7.00 4.16 2.21
N PRO A 14 7.04 2.81 2.26
CA PRO A 14 5.86 1.98 2.50
C PRO A 14 5.56 1.89 4.01
N LEU A 15 4.70 2.78 4.47
CA LEU A 15 4.28 2.89 5.85
C LEU A 15 3.03 2.05 6.15
N TRP A 16 2.94 1.60 7.40
CA TRP A 16 1.88 0.76 7.95
C TRP A 16 1.30 1.42 9.18
N SER A 17 -0.02 1.43 9.32
CA SER A 17 -0.69 1.79 10.58
C SER A 17 -1.91 0.92 10.80
N LEU A 18 -2.49 1.02 11.99
CA LEU A 18 -3.87 0.58 12.19
C LEU A 18 -4.83 1.72 11.84
N ARG A 19 -6.09 1.39 11.56
CA ARG A 19 -7.16 2.39 11.48
C ARG A 19 -7.27 3.10 12.83
N GLU A 20 -7.62 4.38 12.79
CA GLU A 20 -7.76 5.23 13.97
C GLU A 20 -8.85 4.75 14.95
N ASP A 21 -9.83 4.01 14.44
CA ASP A 21 -10.94 3.42 15.19
C ASP A 21 -10.64 2.00 15.69
N CYS A 22 -9.40 1.53 15.54
CA CYS A 22 -8.96 0.22 16.00
C CYS A 22 -8.10 0.34 17.26
N VAL A 23 -8.38 -0.52 18.25
CA VAL A 23 -7.65 -0.53 19.53
C VAL A 23 -7.12 -1.93 19.80
N ILE A 24 -5.83 -2.04 20.09
CA ILE A 24 -5.22 -3.31 20.50
C ILE A 24 -5.48 -3.50 22.00
N ARG A 25 -5.98 -4.67 22.37
CA ARG A 25 -6.19 -5.03 23.78
C ARG A 25 -5.59 -6.40 24.10
N GLN A 26 -5.13 -6.51 25.33
CA GLN A 26 -4.77 -7.77 25.97
C GLN A 26 -6.00 -8.30 26.71
N SER A 27 -6.22 -9.61 26.67
CA SER A 27 -7.28 -10.25 27.44
C SER A 27 -6.97 -10.19 28.95
N PRO A 28 -7.89 -9.68 29.80
CA PRO A 28 -7.70 -9.71 31.25
C PRO A 28 -7.65 -11.12 31.83
N ALA A 29 -8.36 -12.07 31.20
CA ALA A 29 -8.46 -13.45 31.65
C ALA A 29 -7.30 -14.33 31.14
N ALA A 30 -6.63 -13.92 30.07
CA ALA A 30 -5.53 -14.65 29.46
C ALA A 30 -4.46 -13.65 28.98
N PRO A 31 -3.45 -13.32 29.80
CA PRO A 31 -2.45 -12.30 29.47
C PRO A 31 -1.67 -12.57 28.18
N CYS A 32 -1.61 -13.82 27.72
CA CYS A 32 -0.98 -14.13 26.44
C CYS A 32 -1.88 -13.84 25.24
N ASP A 33 -3.20 -13.67 25.42
CA ASP A 33 -4.12 -13.49 24.31
C ASP A 33 -4.36 -12.01 23.98
N TRP A 34 -4.03 -11.66 22.73
CA TRP A 34 -4.22 -10.33 22.20
C TRP A 34 -5.37 -10.30 21.19
N ARG A 35 -6.02 -9.15 21.09
CA ARG A 35 -7.09 -8.87 20.12
C ARG A 35 -7.01 -7.44 19.61
N ILE A 36 -7.64 -7.20 18.46
CA ILE A 36 -7.92 -5.85 17.94
C ILE A 36 -9.42 -5.64 17.99
N ASP A 37 -9.84 -4.62 18.71
CA ASP A 37 -11.22 -4.14 18.72
C ASP A 37 -11.36 -3.18 17.53
N THR A 38 -12.34 -3.45 16.66
CA THR A 38 -12.63 -2.66 15.45
C THR A 38 -14.10 -2.24 15.46
N PRO A 39 -14.53 -1.29 14.60
CA PRO A 39 -15.94 -0.95 14.47
C PRO A 39 -16.85 -2.11 14.06
N TRP A 40 -16.27 -3.17 13.49
CA TRP A 40 -17.01 -4.33 12.99
C TRP A 40 -16.94 -5.55 13.91
N GLY A 41 -16.32 -5.40 15.09
CA GLY A 41 -16.15 -6.46 16.07
C GLY A 41 -14.69 -6.70 16.43
N GLU A 42 -14.42 -7.87 17.00
CA GLU A 42 -13.11 -8.21 17.57
C GLU A 42 -12.35 -9.20 16.68
N ALA A 43 -11.08 -8.91 16.40
CA ALA A 43 -10.16 -9.81 15.73
C ALA A 43 -9.19 -10.43 16.73
N ARG A 44 -9.31 -11.74 16.98
CA ARG A 44 -8.41 -12.45 17.89
C ARG A 44 -7.05 -12.69 17.22
N LEU A 45 -5.99 -12.20 17.85
CA LEU A 45 -4.61 -12.41 17.40
C LEU A 45 -4.00 -13.66 18.03
N GLY A 46 -4.39 -13.96 19.29
CA GLY A 46 -3.80 -15.01 20.12
C GLY A 46 -2.48 -14.57 20.76
N PRO A 47 -1.60 -15.50 21.14
CA PRO A 47 -0.25 -15.17 21.58
C PRO A 47 0.59 -14.57 20.46
N ILE A 48 1.17 -13.39 20.74
CA ILE A 48 2.05 -12.67 19.82
C ILE A 48 3.41 -12.43 20.49
N ALA A 49 4.48 -12.51 19.69
CA ALA A 49 5.83 -12.24 20.19
C ALA A 49 5.98 -10.76 20.62
N PRO A 50 6.87 -10.44 21.59
CA PRO A 50 7.05 -9.07 22.07
C PRO A 50 7.40 -8.05 20.96
N VAL A 51 8.14 -8.46 19.94
CA VAL A 51 8.51 -7.60 18.80
C VAL A 51 7.30 -7.31 17.89
N VAL A 52 6.45 -8.31 17.65
CA VAL A 52 5.18 -8.16 16.91
C VAL A 52 4.25 -7.21 17.67
N ARG A 53 4.13 -7.38 18.98
CA ARG A 53 3.36 -6.47 19.84
C ARG A 53 3.85 -5.02 19.71
N ARG A 54 5.17 -4.79 19.82
CA ARG A 54 5.76 -3.46 19.67
C ARG A 54 5.46 -2.87 18.29
N ALA A 55 5.50 -3.68 17.23
CA ALA A 55 5.14 -3.22 15.89
C ALA A 55 3.68 -2.74 15.84
N LEU A 56 2.75 -3.53 16.35
CA LEU A 56 1.33 -3.17 16.38
C LEU A 56 1.05 -1.94 17.27
N GLU A 57 1.66 -1.86 18.45
CA GLU A 57 1.58 -0.67 19.32
C GLU A 57 2.03 0.58 18.56
N ARG A 58 3.16 0.53 17.85
CA ARG A 58 3.62 1.66 17.03
C ARG A 58 2.65 2.02 15.91
N MET A 59 2.03 1.02 15.29
CA MET A 59 1.00 1.22 14.26
C MET A 59 -0.28 1.90 14.81
N THR A 60 -0.57 1.83 16.12
CA THR A 60 -1.69 2.60 16.71
C THR A 60 -1.42 4.09 16.82
N TYR A 61 -0.15 4.50 16.87
CA TYR A 61 0.23 5.92 16.93
C TYR A 61 0.28 6.58 15.55
N GLY A 62 0.16 5.80 14.47
CA GLY A 62 0.14 6.29 13.10
C GLY A 62 1.03 5.49 12.15
N PRO A 63 1.26 6.01 10.93
CA PRO A 63 2.06 5.36 9.90
C PRO A 63 3.52 5.14 10.33
N VAL A 64 3.97 3.89 10.28
CA VAL A 64 5.35 3.50 10.62
C VAL A 64 5.98 2.65 9.53
N LEU A 65 7.29 2.82 9.33
CA LEU A 65 8.08 1.92 8.53
C LEU A 65 8.39 0.67 9.38
N LEU A 66 7.81 -0.48 9.05
CA LEU A 66 7.96 -1.69 9.86
C LEU A 66 9.40 -2.21 9.92
N ASP A 67 10.20 -1.91 8.90
CA ASP A 67 11.66 -2.15 8.88
C ASP A 67 12.39 -1.49 10.07
N ASN A 68 11.87 -0.37 10.59
CA ASN A 68 12.44 0.29 11.78
C ASN A 68 12.16 -0.47 13.08
N VAL A 69 11.17 -1.37 13.09
CA VAL A 69 10.82 -2.18 14.27
C VAL A 69 11.43 -3.57 14.13
N LEU A 70 11.38 -4.11 12.91
CA LEU A 70 11.87 -5.43 12.56
C LEU A 70 12.71 -5.30 11.28
N PRO A 71 14.04 -5.10 11.43
CA PRO A 71 14.93 -4.91 10.29
C PRO A 71 14.84 -6.04 9.25
N GLY A 72 14.90 -5.66 7.99
CA GLY A 72 14.69 -6.51 6.83
C GLY A 72 13.23 -6.79 6.50
N PHE A 73 12.25 -6.28 7.29
CA PHE A 73 10.84 -6.52 7.00
C PHE A 73 10.39 -5.69 5.78
N THR A 74 10.07 -6.38 4.69
CA THR A 74 9.55 -5.79 3.46
C THR A 74 8.13 -6.27 3.17
N ASP A 75 7.43 -5.54 2.30
CA ASP A 75 6.17 -6.04 1.74
C ASP A 75 6.42 -6.86 0.48
N GLY A 76 5.71 -7.97 0.32
CA GLY A 76 5.77 -8.81 -0.89
C GLY A 76 6.87 -9.89 -0.92
N ASP A 77 8.03 -9.66 -0.32
CA ASP A 77 9.15 -10.61 -0.35
C ASP A 77 9.47 -11.14 1.05
N VAL A 78 9.23 -12.43 1.28
CA VAL A 78 9.88 -13.16 2.38
C VAL A 78 11.01 -13.96 1.73
N PRO A 79 12.29 -13.58 1.90
CA PRO A 79 13.37 -14.45 1.51
C PRO A 79 13.14 -15.81 2.16
N THR A 80 13.14 -16.87 1.37
CA THR A 80 12.97 -18.26 1.82
C THR A 80 14.12 -18.60 2.78
N GLY A 81 13.95 -18.29 4.06
CA GLY A 81 15.03 -18.38 5.05
C GLY A 81 14.87 -17.47 6.28
N GLN A 82 14.11 -17.97 7.28
CA GLN A 82 14.47 -17.91 8.70
C GLN A 82 14.45 -16.57 9.49
N HIS A 83 13.36 -15.81 9.46
CA HIS A 83 13.02 -14.97 10.62
C HIS A 83 11.61 -15.29 11.13
N VAL A 84 11.54 -16.08 12.21
CA VAL A 84 10.29 -16.46 12.91
C VAL A 84 9.45 -15.21 13.23
N ASP A 85 10.09 -14.11 13.61
CA ASP A 85 9.42 -12.85 13.91
C ASP A 85 8.77 -12.19 12.69
N HIS A 86 9.36 -12.32 11.49
CA HIS A 86 8.78 -11.80 10.25
C HIS A 86 7.52 -12.57 9.88
N ALA A 87 7.59 -13.90 9.94
CA ALA A 87 6.44 -14.78 9.69
C ALA A 87 5.33 -14.55 10.74
N ALA A 88 5.71 -14.38 12.01
CA ALA A 88 4.76 -14.07 13.08
C ALA A 88 4.08 -12.71 12.87
N LEU A 89 4.84 -11.67 12.50
CA LEU A 89 4.27 -10.36 12.18
C LEU A 89 3.34 -10.45 10.97
N ARG A 90 3.74 -11.13 9.88
CA ARG A 90 2.90 -11.32 8.69
C ARG A 90 1.59 -12.03 9.03
N ALA A 91 1.64 -13.14 9.77
CA ALA A 91 0.46 -13.88 10.17
C ALA A 91 -0.50 -13.03 11.03
N VAL A 92 0.04 -12.15 11.88
CA VAL A 92 -0.78 -11.23 12.67
C VAL A 92 -1.39 -10.12 11.80
N LEU A 93 -0.62 -9.53 10.88
CA LEU A 93 -1.13 -8.52 9.94
C LEU A 93 -2.21 -9.09 9.02
N GLU A 94 -2.10 -10.36 8.62
CA GLU A 94 -3.12 -11.06 7.82
C GLU A 94 -4.44 -11.21 8.59
N LYS A 95 -4.39 -11.64 9.86
CA LYS A 95 -5.57 -11.68 10.75
C LYS A 95 -6.18 -10.28 10.96
N ALA A 96 -5.33 -9.26 11.02
CA ALA A 96 -5.69 -7.88 11.20
C ALA A 96 -5.98 -7.13 9.90
N GLY A 97 -6.09 -7.79 8.75
CA GLY A 97 -6.11 -7.13 7.44
C GLY A 97 -7.13 -6.00 7.29
N HIS A 98 -8.32 -6.15 7.88
CA HIS A 98 -9.38 -5.14 7.88
C HIS A 98 -9.10 -3.94 8.78
N ALA A 99 -8.09 -4.02 9.65
CA ALA A 99 -7.63 -2.94 10.51
C ALA A 99 -6.35 -2.28 9.99
N VAL A 100 -5.67 -2.84 8.99
CA VAL A 100 -4.37 -2.35 8.52
C VAL A 100 -4.56 -1.29 7.42
N VAL A 101 -3.97 -0.12 7.63
CA VAL A 101 -3.90 0.96 6.65
C VAL A 101 -2.50 0.99 6.05
N ARG A 102 -2.42 1.15 4.72
CA ARG A 102 -1.16 1.21 3.98
C ARG A 102 -0.97 2.60 3.41
N THR A 103 0.18 3.21 3.63
CA THR A 103 0.48 4.56 3.13
C THR A 103 1.82 4.58 2.41
N LEU A 104 1.86 5.17 1.23
CA LEU A 104 3.10 5.63 0.60
C LEU A 104 3.28 7.10 0.94
N ALA A 105 4.42 7.44 1.53
CA ALA A 105 4.74 8.81 1.93
C ALA A 105 6.16 9.18 1.49
N PHE A 106 6.42 10.47 1.36
CA PHE A 106 7.76 10.99 1.16
C PHE A 106 8.53 11.04 2.49
N PRO A 107 9.88 11.14 2.46
CA PRO A 107 10.70 11.16 3.67
C PRO A 107 10.46 12.38 4.58
N ASP A 108 9.85 13.45 4.06
CA ASP A 108 9.44 14.63 4.84
C ASP A 108 8.13 14.42 5.62
N GLY A 109 7.51 13.24 5.50
CA GLY A 109 6.25 12.88 6.16
C GLY A 109 5.00 13.21 5.35
N SER A 110 5.14 13.89 4.21
CA SER A 110 3.99 14.17 3.34
C SER A 110 3.46 12.87 2.71
N ARG A 111 2.16 12.63 2.87
CA ARG A 111 1.51 11.43 2.33
C ARG A 111 1.34 11.57 0.83
N TYR A 112 1.49 10.48 0.09
CA TYR A 112 1.28 10.42 -1.35
C TYR A 112 -0.02 9.68 -1.67
N VAL A 113 -0.14 8.43 -1.21
CA VAL A 113 -1.34 7.58 -1.36
C VAL A 113 -1.57 6.82 -0.06
N THR A 114 -2.82 6.81 0.44
CA THR A 114 -3.23 5.97 1.57
C THR A 114 -4.33 5.03 1.13
N VAL A 115 -4.16 3.74 1.36
CA VAL A 115 -5.17 2.70 1.15
C VAL A 115 -5.74 2.27 2.49
N THR A 116 -7.05 2.39 2.63
CA THR A 116 -7.80 2.06 3.84
C THR A 116 -8.80 0.94 3.55
N PRO A 117 -8.88 -0.10 4.38
CA PRO A 117 -9.91 -1.13 4.25
C PRO A 117 -11.28 -0.56 4.63
N GLU A 118 -12.32 -0.85 3.85
CA GLU A 118 -13.71 -0.37 4.09
C GLU A 118 -14.66 -1.47 4.56
N TRP A 119 -14.21 -2.73 4.56
CA TRP A 119 -15.06 -3.88 4.83
C TRP A 119 -14.48 -4.76 5.95
N PRO A 120 -15.33 -5.39 6.80
CA PRO A 120 -14.87 -6.33 7.83
C PRO A 120 -14.08 -7.52 7.27
N ARG A 121 -14.28 -7.86 6.00
CA ARG A 121 -13.61 -8.95 5.29
C ARG A 121 -12.45 -8.50 4.42
N ALA A 122 -12.08 -7.22 4.48
CA ALA A 122 -10.89 -6.73 3.80
C ALA A 122 -9.68 -7.54 4.29
N ARG A 123 -8.99 -8.17 3.35
CA ARG A 123 -7.81 -8.97 3.63
C ARG A 123 -6.58 -8.09 3.45
N LEU A 124 -5.55 -8.36 4.24
CA LEU A 124 -4.25 -7.84 3.93
C LEU A 124 -3.86 -8.34 2.53
N PHE A 125 -3.28 -7.45 1.75
CA PHE A 125 -2.72 -7.77 0.45
C PHE A 125 -1.20 -7.57 0.50
N SER A 126 -0.48 -8.43 -0.22
CA SER A 126 0.94 -8.25 -0.47
C SER A 126 1.08 -7.37 -1.71
N THR A 127 1.82 -6.27 -1.61
CA THR A 127 2.13 -5.48 -2.81
C THR A 127 3.20 -6.19 -3.62
N GLY A 128 2.88 -6.58 -4.85
CA GLY A 128 3.88 -6.93 -5.83
C GLY A 128 4.63 -5.69 -6.33
N ARG A 129 5.71 -5.92 -7.08
CA ARG A 129 6.34 -4.89 -7.91
C ARG A 129 6.10 -5.26 -9.38
N PRO A 130 5.12 -4.64 -10.05
CA PRO A 130 4.88 -4.95 -11.45
C PRO A 130 6.11 -4.63 -12.29
N GLU A 131 6.38 -5.49 -13.27
CA GLU A 131 7.48 -5.31 -14.21
C GLU A 131 7.32 -3.99 -15.01
N PRO A 132 8.42 -3.37 -15.49
CA PRO A 132 8.35 -2.10 -16.23
C PRO A 132 7.41 -2.11 -17.45
N ASP A 133 7.25 -3.27 -18.07
CA ASP A 133 6.45 -3.47 -19.29
C ASP A 133 5.02 -3.93 -18.99
N ALA A 134 4.68 -4.14 -17.72
CA ALA A 134 3.34 -4.49 -17.31
C ALA A 134 2.36 -3.36 -17.68
N VAL A 135 1.23 -3.76 -18.25
CA VAL A 135 0.15 -2.86 -18.65
C VAL A 135 -0.94 -2.91 -17.60
N HIS A 136 -1.32 -1.74 -17.11
CA HIS A 136 -2.40 -1.60 -16.13
C HIS A 136 -3.45 -0.62 -16.64
N ARG A 137 -4.62 -0.69 -16.03
CA ARG A 137 -5.67 0.33 -16.13
C ARG A 137 -6.41 0.44 -14.80
N LEU A 138 -7.13 1.54 -14.62
CA LEU A 138 -8.14 1.63 -13.56
C LEU A 138 -9.20 0.54 -13.76
N SER A 139 -9.62 -0.06 -12.64
CA SER A 139 -10.82 -0.88 -12.67
C SER A 139 -11.99 -0.04 -13.18
N ARG A 140 -12.78 -0.59 -14.09
CA ARG A 140 -13.94 0.09 -14.72
C ARG A 140 -15.02 0.55 -13.72
N HIS A 141 -14.94 0.06 -12.49
CA HIS A 141 -15.87 0.38 -11.41
C HIS A 141 -15.33 1.44 -10.46
N VAL A 142 -14.13 1.95 -10.70
CA VAL A 142 -13.53 3.02 -9.89
C VAL A 142 -14.23 4.33 -10.17
N THR A 143 -14.66 4.99 -9.10
CA THR A 143 -15.12 6.37 -9.11
C THR A 143 -14.14 7.24 -8.32
N LEU A 144 -13.98 8.50 -8.77
CA LEU A 144 -13.19 9.51 -8.09
C LEU A 144 -14.13 10.54 -7.45
N HIS A 145 -13.86 10.89 -6.20
CA HIS A 145 -14.61 11.90 -5.46
C HIS A 145 -13.66 12.88 -4.79
N ASP A 146 -14.10 14.12 -4.65
CA ASP A 146 -13.42 15.09 -3.79
C ASP A 146 -13.60 14.69 -2.32
N ALA A 147 -12.51 14.78 -1.56
CA ALA A 147 -12.47 14.59 -0.12
C ALA A 147 -11.70 15.77 0.51
N ALA A 148 -11.83 15.94 1.83
CA ALA A 148 -11.18 17.04 2.54
C ALA A 148 -9.65 17.06 2.34
N ASP A 149 -9.03 15.87 2.27
CA ASP A 149 -7.58 15.68 2.23
C ASP A 149 -7.07 15.18 0.86
N GLY A 150 -7.85 15.38 -0.21
CA GLY A 150 -7.45 15.04 -1.58
C GLY A 150 -8.54 14.35 -2.41
N ARG A 151 -8.16 13.42 -3.28
CA ARG A 151 -9.10 12.68 -4.16
C ARG A 151 -9.25 11.23 -3.70
N LEU A 152 -10.49 10.82 -3.51
CA LEU A 152 -10.83 9.46 -3.08
C LEU A 152 -11.17 8.57 -4.28
N LEU A 153 -10.45 7.46 -4.42
CA LEU A 153 -10.76 6.34 -5.31
C LEU A 153 -11.50 5.27 -4.53
N GLN A 154 -12.63 4.84 -5.07
CA GLN A 154 -13.38 3.72 -4.54
C GLN A 154 -14.03 2.94 -5.67
N ALA A 155 -14.29 1.65 -5.45
CA ALA A 155 -15.11 0.85 -6.34
C ALA A 155 -16.00 -0.06 -5.49
N PRO A 156 -17.28 -0.27 -5.85
CA PRO A 156 -18.19 -1.12 -5.07
C PRO A 156 -17.68 -2.56 -4.87
N SER A 157 -16.87 -3.06 -5.80
CA SER A 157 -16.27 -4.39 -5.76
C SER A 157 -14.97 -4.49 -4.94
N CYS A 158 -14.43 -3.36 -4.49
CA CYS A 158 -13.15 -3.32 -3.78
C CYS A 158 -13.39 -3.24 -2.27
N ALA A 159 -12.71 -4.09 -1.51
CA ALA A 159 -12.73 -4.05 -0.04
C ALA A 159 -11.92 -2.88 0.54
N HIS A 160 -11.26 -2.09 -0.32
CA HIS A 160 -10.38 -0.98 0.03
C HIS A 160 -10.74 0.25 -0.78
N ARG A 161 -10.48 1.42 -0.20
CA ARG A 161 -10.47 2.72 -0.87
C ARG A 161 -9.07 3.31 -0.83
N ALA A 162 -8.73 4.18 -1.78
CA ALA A 162 -7.47 4.91 -1.78
C ALA A 162 -7.71 6.42 -1.77
N LEU A 163 -7.02 7.13 -0.88
CA LEU A 163 -6.96 8.57 -0.87
C LEU A 163 -5.64 9.03 -1.53
N LEU A 164 -5.74 9.82 -2.58
CA LEU A 164 -4.64 10.50 -3.23
C LEU A 164 -4.46 11.86 -2.56
N HIS A 165 -3.35 12.04 -1.85
CA HIS A 165 -3.11 13.24 -1.03
C HIS A 165 -2.52 14.41 -1.83
N THR A 166 -2.10 14.17 -3.08
CA THR A 166 -1.39 15.17 -3.88
C THR A 166 -1.86 15.20 -5.34
N PRO A 167 -1.81 16.37 -6.01
CA PRO A 167 -2.03 16.45 -7.46
C PRO A 167 -1.05 15.63 -8.30
N ARG A 168 0.10 15.24 -7.73
CA ARG A 168 1.04 14.32 -8.38
C ARG A 168 0.56 12.87 -8.30
N ALA A 169 -0.18 12.49 -7.26
CA ALA A 169 -0.80 11.17 -7.17
C ALA A 169 -2.00 11.09 -8.13
N GLU A 170 -2.81 12.15 -8.20
CA GLU A 170 -3.94 12.27 -9.15
C GLU A 170 -3.49 12.11 -10.60
N ARG A 171 -2.49 12.88 -11.03
CA ARG A 171 -1.95 12.76 -12.41
C ARG A 171 -1.44 11.36 -12.75
N LEU A 172 -0.90 10.63 -11.78
CA LEU A 172 -0.48 9.25 -11.99
C LEU A 172 -1.69 8.34 -12.26
N ILE A 173 -2.78 8.53 -11.52
CA ILE A 173 -4.03 7.80 -11.72
C ILE A 173 -4.67 8.13 -13.07
N ASP A 174 -4.66 9.40 -13.48
CA ASP A 174 -5.22 9.83 -14.76
C ASP A 174 -4.54 9.14 -15.95
N CYS A 175 -3.24 8.84 -15.84
CA CYS A 175 -2.52 8.09 -16.88
C CYS A 175 -3.06 6.67 -17.10
N TYR A 176 -3.72 6.09 -16.09
CA TYR A 176 -4.32 4.76 -16.14
C TYR A 176 -5.84 4.78 -16.42
N ALA A 177 -6.41 5.93 -16.80
CA ALA A 177 -7.78 6.01 -17.32
C ALA A 177 -7.98 5.14 -18.57
N ALA A 178 -6.90 4.92 -19.33
CA ALA A 178 -6.79 3.91 -20.38
C ALA A 178 -5.64 2.93 -20.05
N PRO A 179 -5.58 1.75 -20.71
CA PRO A 179 -4.43 0.85 -20.59
C PRO A 179 -3.10 1.56 -20.88
N ALA A 180 -2.17 1.52 -19.93
CA ALA A 180 -0.86 2.16 -20.06
C ALA A 180 0.23 1.27 -19.45
N ARG A 181 1.45 1.34 -20.04
CA ARG A 181 2.61 0.65 -19.48
C ARG A 181 3.23 1.45 -18.36
N LEU A 182 3.69 0.75 -17.33
CA LEU A 182 4.35 1.36 -16.18
C LEU A 182 5.55 2.24 -16.57
N ARG A 183 6.40 1.77 -17.49
CA ARG A 183 7.57 2.54 -17.99
C ARG A 183 7.17 3.84 -18.68
N GLU A 184 6.07 3.83 -19.44
CA GLU A 184 5.61 4.98 -20.23
C GLU A 184 5.03 6.05 -19.30
N VAL A 185 4.23 5.62 -18.31
CA VAL A 185 3.72 6.51 -17.25
C VAL A 185 4.87 7.10 -16.43
N SER A 186 5.87 6.29 -16.08
CA SER A 186 7.05 6.75 -15.35
C SER A 186 7.81 7.85 -16.11
N ALA A 187 8.05 7.63 -17.41
CA ALA A 187 8.71 8.59 -18.28
C ALA A 187 7.89 9.88 -18.43
N LEU A 188 6.57 9.77 -18.66
CA LEU A 188 5.66 10.91 -18.80
C LEU A 188 5.65 11.81 -17.55
N LEU A 189 5.71 11.21 -16.36
CA LEU A 189 5.67 11.93 -15.09
C LEU A 189 7.06 12.32 -14.56
N GLY A 190 8.13 11.96 -15.26
CA GLY A 190 9.51 12.19 -14.81
C GLY A 190 9.82 11.50 -13.48
N ARG A 191 9.24 10.33 -13.23
CA ARG A 191 9.41 9.56 -11.97
C ARG A 191 10.23 8.29 -12.22
N PRO A 192 11.09 7.87 -11.28
CA PRO A 192 11.75 6.56 -11.36
C PRO A 192 10.76 5.40 -11.47
N VAL A 193 11.02 4.48 -12.39
CA VAL A 193 10.23 3.25 -12.60
C VAL A 193 9.97 2.49 -11.29
N PRO A 194 10.96 2.27 -10.40
CA PRO A 194 10.72 1.57 -9.14
C PRO A 194 9.71 2.26 -8.22
N GLU A 195 9.64 3.59 -8.22
CA GLU A 195 8.67 4.33 -7.40
C GLU A 195 7.26 4.26 -7.99
N THR A 196 7.14 4.36 -9.31
CA THR A 196 5.85 4.14 -9.98
C THR A 196 5.34 2.73 -9.70
N ALA A 197 6.23 1.72 -9.73
CA ALA A 197 5.88 0.34 -9.41
C ALA A 197 5.37 0.14 -7.98
N LEU A 198 5.90 0.87 -6.98
CA LEU A 198 5.37 0.82 -5.62
C LEU A 198 3.91 1.30 -5.55
N VAL A 199 3.60 2.40 -6.24
CA VAL A 199 2.24 2.97 -6.26
C VAL A 199 1.28 2.05 -7.02
N VAL A 200 1.70 1.58 -8.21
CA VAL A 200 0.88 0.69 -9.04
C VAL A 200 0.64 -0.63 -8.32
N GLY A 201 1.68 -1.25 -7.74
CA GLY A 201 1.56 -2.48 -6.98
C GLY A 201 0.67 -2.36 -5.75
N LEU A 202 0.71 -1.22 -5.05
CA LEU A 202 -0.21 -0.94 -3.94
C LEU A 202 -1.67 -0.89 -4.40
N LEU A 203 -1.95 -0.16 -5.47
CA LEU A 203 -3.31 0.03 -5.97
C LEU A 203 -3.85 -1.21 -6.69
N GLU A 204 -2.97 -1.98 -7.34
CA GLU A 204 -3.29 -3.28 -7.93
C GLU A 204 -3.70 -4.26 -6.83
N ALA A 205 -2.91 -4.35 -5.76
CA ALA A 205 -3.21 -5.24 -4.65
C ALA A 205 -4.48 -4.83 -3.88
N ALA A 206 -4.85 -3.54 -3.91
CA ALA A 206 -6.13 -3.02 -3.43
C ALA A 206 -7.32 -3.27 -4.39
N GLY A 207 -7.05 -3.72 -5.63
CA GLY A 207 -8.03 -3.96 -6.69
C GLY A 207 -8.50 -2.70 -7.43
N LEU A 208 -7.87 -1.55 -7.19
CA LEU A 208 -8.23 -0.26 -7.79
C LEU A 208 -7.55 -0.08 -9.16
N LEU A 209 -6.35 -0.62 -9.33
CA LEU A 209 -5.74 -0.89 -10.64
C LEU A 209 -5.86 -2.38 -10.95
N VAL A 210 -5.92 -2.71 -12.25
CA VAL A 210 -5.94 -4.10 -12.70
C VAL A 210 -4.93 -4.30 -13.83
N PRO A 211 -4.18 -5.41 -13.85
CA PRO A 211 -3.33 -5.75 -14.97
C PRO A 211 -4.21 -6.07 -16.20
N VAL A 212 -3.72 -5.71 -17.38
CA VAL A 212 -4.34 -6.05 -18.65
C VAL A 212 -3.66 -7.29 -19.20
N SER A 213 -4.26 -8.47 -18.97
CA SER A 213 -3.77 -9.71 -19.56
C SER A 213 -4.00 -9.70 -21.08
N GLY A 214 -2.92 -9.66 -21.87
CA GLY A 214 -2.94 -10.00 -23.30
C GLY A 214 -3.49 -8.95 -24.27
N GLY A 215 -2.93 -7.73 -24.28
CA GLY A 215 -3.14 -6.78 -25.37
C GLY A 215 -1.84 -6.50 -26.12
N ALA A 216 -1.75 -6.95 -27.37
CA ALA A 216 -0.75 -6.42 -28.30
C ALA A 216 -0.84 -4.87 -28.31
N PRO A 217 0.29 -4.16 -28.44
CA PRO A 217 0.26 -2.70 -28.52
C PRO A 217 -0.69 -2.23 -29.64
N PRO A 218 -1.40 -1.10 -29.46
CA PRO A 218 -2.17 -0.52 -30.56
C PRO A 218 -1.26 -0.33 -31.78
N PRO A 219 -1.74 -0.57 -33.02
CA PRO A 219 -0.93 -0.36 -34.21
C PRO A 219 -0.44 1.09 -34.22
N GLU A 220 0.87 1.25 -34.43
CA GLU A 220 1.48 2.56 -34.64
C GLU A 220 0.66 3.29 -35.70
N ARG A 221 0.22 4.51 -35.39
CA ARG A 221 -0.42 5.37 -36.39
C ARG A 221 0.63 5.67 -37.44
N GLY A 222 0.62 4.88 -38.52
CA GLY A 222 1.43 5.12 -39.70
C GLY A 222 1.18 6.55 -40.16
N THR A 223 2.24 7.36 -40.09
CA THR A 223 2.34 8.60 -40.84
C THR A 223 2.32 8.21 -42.32
N ASN A 224 1.16 8.30 -42.96
CA ASN A 224 1.12 8.30 -44.42
C ASN A 224 1.70 9.63 -44.89
N ALA A 225 2.83 9.52 -45.58
CA ALA A 225 3.34 10.50 -46.53
C ALA A 225 2.41 10.60 -47.75
#